data_AF-A0A0G4G1X8-F1
#
_entry.id   AF-A0A0G4G1X8-F1
#
_cell.length_a   1.000
_cell.length_b   1.000
_cell.length_c   1.000
_cell.angle_alpha   90.00
_cell.angle_beta   90.00
_cell.angle_gamma   90.00
#
_symmetry.space_group_name_H-M   'P 1'
#
loop_
_entity.id
_entity.type
_entity.pdbx_description
1 polymer ?
#
loop_
_entity_poly.entity_id
_entity_poly.type
_entity_poly.pdbx_seq_one_letter_code
_entity_poly.pdbx_strand_id
1 'polypeptide(L)'
;MKSQLKYNPEKHKEDDGCFWMEWDAVAKHFEDIALAYHPPSIFPHRVDIHSCFNPTGQAAFISTARTVSAFSPQFALTLLPSTKDLSVGEVEVWVQLHRHISAADQVKEEKEKRISITTHIFEGSDRVLRPGGSRWSELGAPSSLMIKLDKFRLPWRKRHDWMRKDLNLNYTIVVDQHKRKEDFCFTMSVFSTVKASLFELDPLIPAGWISQYHDGEWTAETPGDRKINKNPQYCVTTPENVSAVILLESHMARQVAVALVSTHCTQPLGDDAFTQNYNVQIDVTFKAGENRLVVASLSSDEGKYRLSIHTAPVSGTPV
;
A
#
# COMPACT_ATOMS: atom_id res chain seq x y z
N MET A 1 -0.60 16.09 48.86
CA MET A 1 0.25 16.78 47.86
C MET A 1 1.07 17.93 48.43
N LYS A 2 0.50 19.05 48.92
CA LYS A 2 1.28 20.23 49.38
C LYS A 2 2.29 19.93 50.51
N SER A 3 1.92 19.12 51.49
CA SER A 3 2.81 18.72 52.61
C SER A 3 3.88 17.69 52.23
N GLN A 4 3.64 16.89 51.19
CA GLN A 4 4.59 15.87 50.71
C GLN A 4 5.69 16.48 49.83
N LEU A 5 5.39 17.58 49.13
CA LEU A 5 6.32 18.26 48.23
C LEU A 5 7.15 19.37 48.91
N LYS A 6 6.93 19.62 50.22
CA LYS A 6 7.51 20.77 50.97
C LYS A 6 7.39 22.10 50.19
N TYR A 7 6.31 22.24 49.42
CA TYR A 7 6.12 23.39 48.53
C TYR A 7 5.73 24.62 49.35
N ASN A 8 6.57 25.66 49.32
CA ASN A 8 6.32 26.91 50.05
C ASN A 8 5.78 28.00 49.11
N PRO A 9 4.46 28.24 49.07
CA PRO A 9 3.83 29.16 48.13
C PRO A 9 4.30 30.63 48.28
N GLU A 10 4.89 31.02 49.41
CA GLU A 10 5.43 32.38 49.60
C GLU A 10 6.80 32.59 48.95
N LYS A 11 7.62 31.54 48.80
CA LYS A 11 8.93 31.59 48.10
C LYS A 11 8.82 31.45 46.58
N HIS A 12 7.68 30.97 46.11
CA HIS A 12 7.44 30.57 44.73
C HIS A 12 6.38 31.46 44.05
N LYS A 13 6.22 32.71 44.50
CA LYS A 13 5.34 33.69 43.85
C LYS A 13 5.79 34.06 42.43
N GLU A 14 7.08 33.86 42.14
CA GLU A 14 7.71 34.06 40.82
C GLU A 14 7.96 32.73 40.07
N ASP A 15 7.41 31.61 40.58
CA ASP A 15 7.57 30.29 39.97
C ASP A 15 6.69 30.18 38.72
N ASP A 16 7.34 30.09 37.56
CA ASP A 16 6.69 29.97 36.25
C ASP A 16 6.36 28.52 35.89
N GLY A 17 6.60 27.58 36.81
CA GLY A 17 6.40 26.15 36.60
C GLY A 17 7.54 25.48 35.82
N CYS A 18 8.64 26.19 35.55
CA CYS A 18 9.84 25.59 34.99
C CYS A 18 10.64 24.87 36.08
N PHE A 19 10.88 23.58 35.89
CA PHE A 19 11.72 22.80 36.79
C PHE A 19 12.65 21.88 36.01
N TRP A 20 13.77 21.53 36.66
CA TRP A 20 14.70 20.53 36.15
C TRP A 20 14.38 19.18 36.75
N MET A 21 14.50 18.14 35.94
CA MET A 21 14.39 16.76 36.39
C MET A 21 15.36 15.88 35.61
N GLU A 22 15.79 14.79 36.21
CA GLU A 22 16.63 13.79 35.55
C GLU A 22 15.86 13.11 34.41
N TRP A 23 16.59 12.72 33.35
CA TRP A 23 15.98 12.08 32.19
C TRP A 23 15.23 10.79 32.54
N ASP A 24 15.77 9.99 33.47
CA ASP A 24 15.11 8.77 33.97
C ASP A 24 13.77 9.07 34.66
N ALA A 25 13.66 10.24 35.29
CA ALA A 25 12.41 10.69 35.89
C ALA A 25 11.40 11.13 34.81
N VAL A 26 11.86 11.76 33.71
CA VAL A 26 11.01 12.05 32.55
C VAL A 26 10.43 10.75 32.01
N ALA A 27 11.28 9.76 31.72
CA ALA A 27 10.86 8.46 31.17
C ALA A 27 9.92 7.67 32.09
N LYS A 28 9.99 7.89 33.41
CA LYS A 28 9.12 7.24 34.39
C LYS A 28 7.77 7.93 34.56
N HIS A 29 7.72 9.25 34.41
CA HIS A 29 6.58 10.07 34.80
C HIS A 29 5.77 10.61 33.62
N PHE A 30 6.33 10.60 32.41
CA PHE A 30 5.66 11.09 31.20
C PHE A 30 5.51 9.96 30.19
N GLU A 31 4.31 9.81 29.65
CA GLU A 31 4.00 8.79 28.62
C GLU A 31 4.35 9.29 27.22
N ASP A 32 4.12 10.58 26.95
CA ASP A 32 4.29 11.20 25.63
C ASP A 32 5.15 12.46 25.70
N ILE A 33 5.92 12.71 24.64
CA ILE A 33 6.68 13.95 24.44
C ILE A 33 6.25 14.58 23.11
N ALA A 34 5.70 15.79 23.18
CA ALA A 34 5.41 16.58 21.99
C ALA A 34 6.63 17.44 21.62
N LEU A 35 7.17 17.23 20.42
CA LEU A 35 8.28 18.02 19.89
C LEU A 35 7.77 18.94 18.78
N ALA A 36 7.91 20.25 18.98
CA ALA A 36 7.83 21.21 17.90
C ALA A 36 9.21 21.38 17.29
N TYR A 37 9.35 21.15 15.98
CA TYR A 37 10.58 21.41 15.26
C TYR A 37 10.32 22.46 14.17
N HIS A 38 11.30 23.33 13.94
CA HIS A 38 11.24 24.33 12.88
C HIS A 38 12.05 23.81 11.67
N PRO A 39 11.41 23.51 10.52
CA PRO A 39 12.14 23.38 9.27
C PRO A 39 12.87 24.70 9.00
N PRO A 40 14.19 24.73 8.74
CA PRO A 40 14.98 23.68 8.10
C PRO A 40 16.10 23.06 8.96
N SER A 41 16.10 23.22 10.29
CA SER A 41 17.28 22.90 11.11
C SER A 41 17.67 21.41 11.14
N ILE A 42 16.70 20.51 10.95
CA ILE A 42 16.90 19.05 10.98
C ILE A 42 16.81 18.44 9.57
N PHE A 43 15.98 19.01 8.70
CA PHE A 43 15.73 18.48 7.35
C PHE A 43 15.94 19.58 6.30
N PRO A 44 17.01 19.50 5.50
CA PRO A 44 17.27 20.48 4.45
C PRO A 44 16.29 20.35 3.27
N HIS A 45 15.68 19.18 3.09
CA HIS A 45 14.77 18.91 1.99
C HIS A 45 13.43 18.38 2.50
N ARG A 46 12.35 18.94 1.93
CA ARG A 46 10.97 18.52 2.17
C ARG A 46 10.24 18.52 0.83
N VAL A 47 9.47 17.47 0.58
CA VAL A 47 8.52 17.38 -0.52
C VAL A 47 7.16 16.98 0.02
N ASP A 48 6.11 17.63 -0.47
CA ASP A 48 4.73 17.42 -0.03
C ASP A 48 3.88 16.95 -1.21
N ILE A 49 2.96 16.02 -0.96
CA ILE A 49 1.94 15.63 -1.92
C ILE A 49 0.59 15.48 -1.23
N HIS A 50 -0.47 15.92 -1.91
CA HIS A 50 -1.86 15.74 -1.47
C HIS A 50 -2.48 14.67 -2.35
N SER A 51 -3.06 13.65 -1.73
CA SER A 51 -3.69 12.53 -2.42
C SER A 51 -4.87 12.01 -1.59
N CYS A 52 -5.66 11.11 -2.17
CA CYS A 52 -6.73 10.43 -1.47
C CYS A 52 -6.62 8.92 -1.67
N PHE A 53 -6.86 8.18 -0.59
CA PHE A 53 -7.12 6.77 -0.66
C PHE A 53 -8.50 6.56 -1.26
N ASN A 54 -8.55 6.08 -2.49
CA ASN A 54 -9.81 5.78 -3.16
C ASN A 54 -9.99 4.26 -3.29
N PRO A 55 -10.99 3.65 -2.63
CA PRO A 55 -11.32 2.25 -2.80
C PRO A 55 -12.11 1.97 -4.10
N THR A 56 -12.17 2.88 -5.06
CA THR A 56 -12.83 2.60 -6.35
C THR A 56 -12.12 1.43 -7.06
N GLY A 57 -12.89 0.45 -7.54
CA GLY A 57 -12.39 -0.86 -7.98
C GLY A 57 -12.31 -1.92 -6.86
N GLN A 58 -12.34 -1.48 -5.60
CA GLN A 58 -12.21 -2.28 -4.37
C GLN A 58 -13.54 -2.50 -3.62
N ALA A 59 -14.64 -1.91 -4.10
CA ALA A 59 -15.97 -2.02 -3.49
C ALA A 59 -16.44 -3.48 -3.31
N ALA A 60 -15.82 -4.41 -4.03
CA ALA A 60 -16.15 -5.81 -4.08
C ALA A 60 -15.18 -6.73 -3.31
N PHE A 61 -14.18 -6.19 -2.60
CA PHE A 61 -13.20 -7.04 -1.93
C PHE A 61 -13.80 -7.88 -0.82
N ILE A 62 -13.49 -9.17 -0.84
CA ILE A 62 -13.69 -10.04 0.32
C ILE A 62 -12.61 -9.67 1.36
N SER A 63 -12.83 -10.01 2.64
CA SER A 63 -11.97 -9.59 3.76
C SER A 63 -10.46 -9.79 3.53
N THR A 64 -10.08 -10.78 2.72
CA THR A 64 -8.70 -11.14 2.36
C THR A 64 -8.04 -10.19 1.36
N ALA A 65 -8.76 -9.60 0.41
CA ALA A 65 -8.18 -8.69 -0.60
C ALA A 65 -7.93 -7.26 -0.11
N ARG A 66 -8.37 -6.96 1.12
CA ARG A 66 -7.92 -5.77 1.85
C ARG A 66 -6.40 -5.78 2.12
N THR A 67 -5.71 -6.89 1.85
CA THR A 67 -4.24 -6.99 1.94
C THR A 67 -3.52 -6.71 0.62
N VAL A 68 -4.24 -6.47 -0.48
CA VAL A 68 -3.63 -6.21 -1.78
C VAL A 68 -3.16 -4.75 -1.84
N SER A 69 -1.84 -4.55 -1.79
CA SER A 69 -1.22 -3.22 -1.89
C SER A 69 -1.32 -2.61 -3.29
N ALA A 70 -1.57 -3.41 -4.33
CA ALA A 70 -1.64 -2.98 -5.73
C ALA A 70 -2.65 -1.85 -5.98
N PHE A 71 -3.77 -1.86 -5.23
CA PHE A 71 -4.84 -0.88 -5.36
C PHE A 71 -4.73 0.29 -4.37
N SER A 72 -3.80 0.22 -3.42
CA SER A 72 -3.55 1.33 -2.49
C SER A 72 -2.77 2.44 -3.22
N PRO A 73 -2.90 3.72 -2.83
CA PRO A 73 -2.10 4.81 -3.38
C PRO A 73 -0.60 4.53 -3.23
N GLN A 74 0.15 4.72 -4.31
CA GLN A 74 1.58 4.47 -4.36
C GLN A 74 2.31 5.68 -4.91
N PHE A 75 3.50 5.95 -4.40
CA PHE A 75 4.27 7.13 -4.73
C PHE A 75 5.71 6.73 -5.04
N ALA A 76 6.22 7.14 -6.19
CA ALA A 76 7.62 7.04 -6.53
C ALA A 76 8.40 8.14 -5.82
N LEU A 77 9.30 7.75 -4.93
CA LEU A 77 10.29 8.58 -4.25
C LEU A 77 11.64 8.39 -4.95
N THR A 78 12.14 9.46 -5.55
CA THR A 78 13.50 9.51 -6.10
C THR A 78 14.37 10.42 -5.26
N LEU A 79 15.43 9.86 -4.69
CA LEU A 79 16.44 10.56 -3.90
C LEU A 79 17.69 10.79 -4.74
N LEU A 80 18.26 11.99 -4.64
CA LEU A 80 19.42 12.44 -5.39
C LEU A 80 20.59 12.69 -4.41
N PRO A 81 21.24 11.63 -3.91
CA PRO A 81 22.37 11.77 -3.00
C PRO A 81 23.59 12.37 -3.70
N SER A 82 24.35 13.20 -3.00
CA SER A 82 25.66 13.67 -3.46
C SER A 82 26.75 12.61 -3.20
N THR A 83 27.93 12.80 -3.80
CA THR A 83 29.09 11.93 -3.57
C THR A 83 29.52 11.82 -2.11
N LYS A 84 29.23 12.85 -1.29
CA LYS A 84 29.50 12.85 0.15
C LYS A 84 28.50 12.00 0.92
N ASP A 85 27.22 12.08 0.55
CA ASP A 85 26.16 11.32 1.21
C ASP A 85 26.44 9.83 1.04
N LEU A 86 26.82 9.41 -0.17
CA LEU A 86 27.12 8.02 -0.56
C LEU A 86 28.15 7.27 0.31
N SER A 87 28.88 7.98 1.17
CA SER A 87 29.83 7.39 2.13
C SER A 87 29.16 6.69 3.33
N VAL A 88 27.94 7.06 3.70
CA VAL A 88 27.27 6.64 4.95
C VAL A 88 26.56 5.28 4.85
N GLY A 89 26.41 4.71 3.64
CA GLY A 89 25.73 3.43 3.39
C GLY A 89 24.18 3.50 3.35
N GLU A 90 23.59 4.50 4.00
CA GLU A 90 22.13 4.62 4.19
C GLU A 90 21.68 6.08 4.09
N VAL A 91 20.43 6.29 3.68
CA VAL A 91 19.76 7.59 3.70
C VAL A 91 18.64 7.59 4.73
N GLU A 92 18.63 8.59 5.59
CA GLU A 92 17.54 8.80 6.53
C GLU A 92 16.40 9.58 5.86
N VAL A 93 15.20 9.00 5.90
CA VAL A 93 13.99 9.60 5.34
C VAL A 93 12.89 9.53 6.40
N TRP A 94 12.21 10.65 6.60
CA TRP A 94 11.07 10.72 7.51
C TRP A 94 9.82 10.98 6.70
N VAL A 95 8.81 10.13 6.85
CA VAL A 95 7.55 10.23 6.13
C VAL A 95 6.48 10.62 7.14
N GLN A 96 5.91 11.80 6.95
CA GLN A 96 4.78 12.27 7.71
C GLN A 96 3.50 12.05 6.91
N LEU A 97 2.54 11.34 7.47
CA LEU A 97 1.17 11.27 6.96
C LEU A 97 0.27 12.14 7.82
N HIS A 98 -0.46 13.04 7.18
CA HIS A 98 -1.48 13.87 7.81
C HIS A 98 -2.82 13.60 7.11
N ARG A 99 -3.77 12.99 7.82
CA ARG A 99 -5.11 12.78 7.26
C ARG A 99 -5.90 14.08 7.25
N HIS A 100 -6.72 14.28 6.23
CA HIS A 100 -7.71 15.35 6.20
C HIS A 100 -9.00 14.80 6.81
N ILE A 101 -9.53 15.47 7.84
CA ILE A 101 -10.90 15.21 8.30
C ILE A 101 -11.79 16.32 7.72
N SER A 102 -12.88 15.90 7.09
CA SER A 102 -14.00 16.77 6.78
C SER A 102 -14.64 17.21 8.10
N ALA A 103 -14.56 18.50 8.43
CA ALA A 103 -15.16 19.21 9.57
C ALA A 103 -15.80 18.34 10.69
N ALA A 104 -15.24 18.46 11.89
CA ALA A 104 -15.66 17.79 13.13
C ALA A 104 -17.18 17.80 13.45
N ASP A 105 -17.96 18.66 12.81
CA ASP A 105 -19.41 18.82 13.00
C ASP A 105 -20.27 17.83 12.18
N GLN A 106 -19.68 17.04 11.27
CA GLN A 106 -20.38 16.01 10.50
C GLN A 106 -19.82 14.58 10.68
N VAL A 107 -19.00 14.35 11.72
CA VAL A 107 -18.53 13.00 12.07
C VAL A 107 -19.69 12.21 12.70
N LYS A 108 -20.65 11.82 11.85
CA LYS A 108 -21.53 10.70 12.17
C LYS A 108 -20.69 9.44 12.09
N GLU A 109 -20.55 8.80 13.24
CA GLU A 109 -20.12 7.41 13.48
C GLU A 109 -18.65 7.15 13.82
N GLU A 110 -18.48 6.23 14.75
CA GLU A 110 -17.26 5.59 15.26
C GLU A 110 -16.35 4.95 14.18
N LYS A 111 -16.66 5.13 12.89
CA LYS A 111 -15.96 4.55 11.74
C LYS A 111 -14.68 5.31 11.40
N GLU A 112 -14.73 6.64 11.30
CA GLU A 112 -13.55 7.47 10.98
C GLU A 112 -12.45 7.40 12.07
N LYS A 113 -12.85 7.27 13.34
CA LYS A 113 -11.90 7.10 14.47
C LYS A 113 -11.12 5.77 14.43
N ARG A 114 -11.51 4.82 13.57
CA ARG A 114 -10.93 3.47 13.47
C ARG A 114 -10.10 3.26 12.21
N ILE A 115 -9.96 4.26 11.34
CA ILE A 115 -9.04 4.19 10.21
C ILE A 115 -7.63 4.13 10.79
N SER A 116 -6.92 3.03 10.54
CA SER A 116 -5.54 2.86 10.94
C SER A 116 -4.69 2.88 9.67
N ILE A 117 -3.88 3.92 9.51
CA ILE A 117 -3.04 4.15 8.34
C ILE A 117 -1.64 3.59 8.58
N THR A 118 -1.01 3.13 7.50
CA THR A 118 0.39 2.71 7.50
C THR A 118 1.10 3.14 6.22
N THR A 119 2.42 3.22 6.32
CA THR A 119 3.35 3.52 5.23
C THR A 119 4.25 2.32 5.05
N HIS A 120 4.37 1.80 3.84
CA HIS A 120 5.30 0.74 3.50
C HIS A 120 6.21 1.21 2.37
N ILE A 121 7.52 1.22 2.60
CA ILE A 121 8.51 1.59 1.59
C ILE A 121 9.08 0.33 0.95
N PHE A 122 9.19 0.34 -0.37
CA PHE A 122 9.78 -0.73 -1.19
C PHE A 122 10.90 -0.19 -2.06
N GLU A 123 11.93 -0.99 -2.33
CA GLU A 123 12.95 -0.69 -3.34
C GLU A 123 12.35 -0.76 -4.75
N GLY A 124 12.62 0.26 -5.58
CA GLY A 124 12.12 0.36 -6.96
C GLY A 124 11.36 1.65 -7.22
N SER A 125 10.89 1.84 -8.45
CA SER A 125 10.02 2.97 -8.84
C SER A 125 8.69 2.48 -9.44
N ASP A 126 8.52 1.17 -9.53
CA ASP A 126 7.38 0.52 -10.13
C ASP A 126 6.31 0.17 -9.09
N ARG A 127 5.10 -0.10 -9.60
CA ARG A 127 3.93 -0.43 -8.80
C ARG A 127 4.13 -1.74 -8.07
N VAL A 128 3.99 -1.70 -6.75
CA VAL A 128 4.08 -2.86 -5.88
C VAL A 128 2.74 -3.59 -5.88
N LEU A 129 2.73 -4.81 -6.40
CA LEU A 129 1.52 -5.64 -6.43
C LEU A 129 1.26 -6.34 -5.10
N ARG A 130 2.33 -6.80 -4.43
CA ARG A 130 2.25 -7.62 -3.22
C ARG A 130 3.34 -7.23 -2.21
N PRO A 131 3.00 -7.12 -0.91
CA PRO A 131 3.99 -7.10 0.14
C PRO A 131 4.67 -8.48 0.27
N GLY A 132 6.00 -8.53 0.34
CA GLY A 132 6.75 -9.79 0.55
C GLY A 132 7.43 -10.42 -0.67
N GLY A 133 7.82 -9.62 -1.67
CA GLY A 133 8.67 -10.08 -2.79
C GLY A 133 10.16 -10.14 -2.44
N SER A 134 11.01 -10.45 -3.44
CA SER A 134 12.49 -10.43 -3.31
C SER A 134 13.09 -9.03 -3.05
N ARG A 135 12.27 -7.98 -3.07
CA ARG A 135 12.72 -6.59 -2.95
C ARG A 135 12.85 -6.22 -1.48
N TRP A 136 13.81 -5.36 -1.17
CA TRP A 136 13.89 -4.79 0.17
C TRP A 136 12.65 -3.94 0.46
N SER A 137 12.12 -4.04 1.68
CA SER A 137 10.98 -3.24 2.11
C SER A 137 10.97 -3.03 3.62
N GLU A 138 10.42 -1.91 4.07
CA GLU A 138 10.27 -1.57 5.49
C GLU A 138 8.86 -1.04 5.76
N LEU A 139 8.19 -1.60 6.77
CA LEU A 139 6.81 -1.29 7.13
C LEU A 139 6.78 -0.42 8.38
N GLY A 140 6.15 0.75 8.29
CA GLY A 140 5.86 1.60 9.44
C GLY A 140 4.77 1.02 10.33
N ALA A 141 4.77 1.40 11.61
CA ALA A 141 3.76 0.91 12.55
C ALA A 141 2.37 1.44 12.17
N PRO A 142 1.30 0.62 12.14
CA PRO A 142 -0.04 1.13 11.88
C PRO A 142 -0.49 2.07 13.01
N SER A 143 -1.07 3.23 12.66
CA SER A 143 -1.53 4.22 13.63
C SER A 143 -2.91 4.76 13.25
N SER A 144 -3.78 4.97 14.25
CA SER A 144 -5.08 5.63 14.08
C SER A 144 -5.02 7.14 14.33
N LEU A 145 -3.83 7.69 14.61
CA LEU A 145 -3.63 9.12 14.84
C LEU A 145 -3.83 9.94 13.56
N MET A 146 -4.09 11.23 13.76
CA MET A 146 -4.28 12.19 12.67
C MET A 146 -3.02 12.52 11.91
N ILE A 147 -1.93 12.63 12.67
CA ILE A 147 -0.59 12.85 12.15
C ILE A 147 0.25 11.68 12.63
N LYS A 148 0.99 11.11 11.69
CA LYS A 148 1.93 10.03 11.92
C LYS A 148 3.25 10.42 11.29
N LEU A 149 4.35 10.20 11.98
CA LEU A 149 5.69 10.44 11.47
C LEU A 149 6.51 9.15 11.62
N ASP A 150 6.89 8.55 10.50
CA ASP A 150 7.74 7.37 10.46
C ASP A 150 9.15 7.75 10.04
N LYS A 151 10.14 7.18 10.73
CA LYS A 151 11.55 7.29 10.37
C LYS A 151 12.00 6.00 9.70
N PHE A 152 12.55 6.12 8.49
CA PHE A 152 13.09 5.01 7.71
C PHE A 152 14.58 5.20 7.46
N ARG A 153 15.33 4.09 7.47
CA ARG A 153 16.73 4.05 7.07
C ARG A 153 16.84 3.27 5.78
N LEU A 154 16.91 4.00 4.68
CA LEU A 154 16.88 3.43 3.35
C LEU A 154 18.29 2.99 2.94
N PRO A 155 18.53 1.68 2.75
CA PRO A 155 19.86 1.21 2.37
C PRO A 155 20.12 1.53 0.91
N TRP A 156 21.28 2.11 0.58
CA TRP A 156 21.81 1.93 -0.78
C TRP A 156 22.69 0.69 -0.78
N ARG A 157 22.22 -0.38 -1.43
CA ARG A 157 23.12 -1.48 -1.74
C ARG A 157 23.95 -1.05 -2.94
N LYS A 158 25.27 -0.97 -2.76
CA LYS A 158 26.22 -1.08 -3.86
C LYS A 158 25.96 -2.43 -4.54
N ARG A 159 25.01 -2.50 -5.49
CA ARG A 159 25.09 -3.56 -6.49
C ARG A 159 26.45 -3.39 -7.17
N HIS A 160 27.04 -4.49 -7.61
CA HIS A 160 28.39 -4.61 -8.19
C HIS A 160 28.65 -3.77 -9.48
N ASP A 161 27.89 -2.69 -9.67
CA ASP A 161 27.83 -1.82 -10.82
C ASP A 161 28.41 -0.45 -10.44
N TRP A 162 29.67 -0.42 -10.01
CA TRP A 162 30.45 0.79 -9.70
C TRP A 162 30.60 1.74 -10.90
N MET A 163 30.06 1.38 -12.06
CA MET A 163 30.06 2.15 -13.31
C MET A 163 28.75 2.91 -13.60
N ARG A 164 27.67 2.72 -12.84
CA ARG A 164 26.44 3.52 -13.07
C ARG A 164 26.59 4.94 -12.54
N LYS A 165 26.60 5.90 -13.47
CA LYS A 165 26.63 7.35 -13.21
C LYS A 165 25.30 7.92 -12.69
N ASP A 166 24.22 7.16 -12.80
CA ASP A 166 22.91 7.53 -12.24
C ASP A 166 22.79 6.98 -10.82
N LEU A 167 23.22 7.78 -9.84
CA LEU A 167 23.24 7.46 -8.41
C LEU A 167 21.88 7.66 -7.73
N ASN A 168 20.81 7.84 -8.51
CA ASN A 168 19.49 8.11 -7.99
C ASN A 168 18.95 6.87 -7.28
N LEU A 169 18.49 7.03 -6.04
CA LEU A 169 17.85 5.95 -5.30
C LEU A 169 16.35 6.06 -5.53
N ASN A 170 15.74 4.96 -5.95
CA ASN A 170 14.32 4.91 -6.23
C ASN A 170 13.63 3.97 -5.24
N TYR A 171 12.60 4.51 -4.60
CA TYR A 171 11.72 3.76 -3.70
C TYR A 171 10.26 4.01 -4.04
N THR A 172 9.40 3.02 -3.80
CA THR A 172 7.96 3.16 -3.89
C THR A 172 7.38 3.19 -2.48
N ILE A 173 6.70 4.26 -2.12
CA ILE A 173 5.96 4.39 -0.86
C ILE A 173 4.52 3.98 -1.13
N VAL A 174 4.02 3.00 -0.38
CA VAL A 174 2.61 2.59 -0.39
C VAL A 174 1.95 3.13 0.87
N VAL A 175 0.87 3.89 0.69
CA VAL A 175 0.01 4.33 1.79
C VAL A 175 -1.14 3.34 1.88
N ASP A 176 -1.17 2.56 2.95
CA ASP A 176 -2.15 1.49 3.13
C ASP A 176 -2.96 1.67 4.42
N GLN A 177 -4.03 0.89 4.55
CA GLN A 177 -4.85 0.86 5.74
C GLN A 177 -4.85 -0.52 6.38
N HIS A 178 -4.77 -0.54 7.70
CA HIS A 178 -4.82 -1.77 8.47
C HIS A 178 -6.28 -2.19 8.70
N LYS A 179 -6.63 -3.42 8.28
CA LYS A 179 -7.94 -4.11 8.45
C LYS A 179 -9.12 -3.51 7.68
N ARG A 180 -9.09 -2.24 7.32
CA ARG A 180 -10.16 -1.56 6.57
C ARG A 180 -9.59 -0.85 5.35
N LYS A 181 -10.45 -0.55 4.38
CA LYS A 181 -10.12 0.27 3.21
C LYS A 181 -11.30 1.21 2.99
N GLU A 182 -11.29 2.30 3.76
CA GLU A 182 -12.26 3.38 3.66
C GLU A 182 -11.64 4.52 2.84
N ASP A 183 -12.45 5.36 2.22
CA ASP A 183 -11.94 6.53 1.52
C ASP A 183 -11.47 7.60 2.52
N PHE A 184 -10.29 8.18 2.28
CA PHE A 184 -9.82 9.32 3.06
C PHE A 184 -8.79 10.11 2.26
N CYS A 185 -8.75 11.42 2.45
CA CYS A 185 -7.71 12.27 1.88
C CYS A 185 -6.58 12.51 2.87
N PHE A 186 -5.36 12.73 2.36
CA PHE A 186 -4.19 12.95 3.19
C PHE A 186 -3.16 13.84 2.48
N THR A 187 -2.29 14.43 3.31
CA THR A 187 -1.03 15.02 2.87
C THR A 187 0.09 14.11 3.33
N MET A 188 0.97 13.73 2.41
CA MET A 188 2.22 13.05 2.72
C MET A 188 3.37 14.03 2.56
N SER A 189 4.13 14.24 3.63
CA SER A 189 5.34 15.06 3.64
C SER A 189 6.55 14.15 3.83
N VAL A 190 7.48 14.18 2.89
CA VAL A 190 8.73 13.42 2.98
C VAL A 190 9.85 14.41 3.29
N PHE A 191 10.48 14.20 4.44
CA PHE A 191 11.66 14.94 4.88
C PHE A 191 12.91 14.09 4.68
N SER A 192 13.97 14.69 4.15
CA SER A 192 15.22 13.98 3.90
C SER A 192 16.43 14.89 4.05
N THR A 193 17.57 14.26 4.30
CA THR A 193 18.89 14.90 4.28
C THR A 193 19.40 15.13 2.86
N VAL A 194 18.86 14.41 1.86
CA VAL A 194 19.22 14.56 0.44
C VAL A 194 18.06 15.10 -0.37
N LYS A 195 18.34 15.66 -1.55
CA LYS A 195 17.29 16.19 -2.42
C LYS A 195 16.36 15.06 -2.83
N ALA A 196 15.08 15.25 -2.57
CA ALA A 196 14.03 14.29 -2.87
C ALA A 196 13.08 14.82 -3.95
N SER A 197 12.48 13.91 -4.68
CA SER A 197 11.34 14.16 -5.57
C SER A 197 10.32 13.05 -5.35
N LEU A 198 9.04 13.43 -5.36
CA LEU A 198 7.94 12.55 -5.03
C LEU A 198 6.87 12.70 -6.11
N PHE A 199 6.42 11.57 -6.65
CA PHE A 199 5.40 11.51 -7.69
C PHE A 199 4.38 10.44 -7.36
N GLU A 200 3.10 10.72 -7.56
CA GLU A 200 2.03 9.73 -7.37
C GLU A 200 1.91 8.82 -8.59
N LEU A 201 1.95 7.51 -8.38
CA LEU A 201 1.77 6.52 -9.44
C LEU A 201 0.29 6.42 -9.80
N ASP A 202 -0.01 6.46 -11.10
CA ASP A 202 -1.37 6.32 -11.64
C ASP A 202 -2.08 5.10 -11.05
N PRO A 203 -3.34 5.23 -10.59
CA PRO A 203 -4.06 4.14 -9.96
C PRO A 203 -4.09 2.91 -10.87
N LEU A 204 -4.02 1.71 -10.28
CA LEU A 204 -3.97 0.47 -11.04
C LEU A 204 -5.17 0.32 -12.00
N ILE A 205 -6.33 0.82 -11.58
CA ILE A 205 -7.52 0.95 -12.42
C ILE A 205 -7.73 2.45 -12.66
N PRO A 206 -7.36 2.97 -13.84
CA PRO A 206 -7.61 4.35 -14.20
C PRO A 206 -9.09 4.71 -14.20
N ALA A 207 -9.38 6.01 -14.03
CA ALA A 207 -10.74 6.51 -14.17
C ALA A 207 -11.30 6.20 -15.57
N GLY A 208 -12.57 5.79 -15.64
CA GLY A 208 -13.24 5.43 -16.90
C GLY A 208 -13.05 3.97 -17.34
N TRP A 209 -12.26 3.17 -16.63
CA TRP A 209 -12.21 1.73 -16.85
C TRP A 209 -13.52 1.05 -16.42
N ILE A 210 -13.93 0.05 -17.19
CA ILE A 210 -15.12 -0.75 -16.93
C ILE A 210 -14.73 -1.90 -16.00
N SER A 211 -15.45 -2.05 -14.89
CA SER A 211 -15.21 -3.10 -13.90
C SER A 211 -16.36 -4.09 -13.88
N GLN A 212 -16.06 -5.37 -14.03
CA GLN A 212 -17.02 -6.48 -13.96
C GLN A 212 -16.63 -7.43 -12.83
N TYR A 213 -17.63 -7.91 -12.09
CA TYR A 213 -17.45 -8.75 -10.93
C TYR A 213 -18.27 -10.03 -11.07
N HIS A 214 -17.62 -11.18 -10.91
CA HIS A 214 -18.24 -12.49 -11.05
C HIS A 214 -17.96 -13.32 -9.81
N ASP A 215 -19.01 -13.60 -9.04
CA ASP A 215 -18.96 -14.54 -7.94
C ASP A 215 -19.07 -15.97 -8.46
N GLY A 216 -18.26 -16.86 -7.91
CA GLY A 216 -18.27 -18.27 -8.25
C GLY A 216 -17.88 -19.15 -7.07
N GLU A 217 -17.93 -20.45 -7.29
CA GLU A 217 -17.61 -21.46 -6.29
C GLU A 217 -16.86 -22.62 -6.94
N TRP A 218 -15.79 -23.09 -6.29
CA TRP A 218 -15.22 -24.40 -6.56
C TRP A 218 -16.06 -25.43 -5.83
N THR A 219 -16.46 -26.48 -6.53
CA THR A 219 -17.34 -27.56 -6.05
C THR A 219 -16.61 -28.89 -6.18
N ALA A 220 -17.17 -29.98 -5.65
CA ALA A 220 -16.63 -31.33 -5.88
C ALA A 220 -16.46 -31.69 -7.37
N GLU A 221 -17.29 -31.14 -8.26
CA GLU A 221 -17.19 -31.36 -9.73
C GLU A 221 -16.12 -30.47 -10.38
N THR A 222 -15.92 -29.27 -9.83
CA THR A 222 -14.97 -28.26 -10.28
C THR A 222 -14.04 -27.83 -9.13
N PRO A 223 -13.17 -28.73 -8.63
CA PRO A 223 -12.47 -28.55 -7.35
C PRO A 223 -11.40 -27.44 -7.38
N GLY A 224 -11.18 -26.84 -8.55
CA GLY A 224 -10.18 -25.79 -8.72
C GLY A 224 -8.77 -26.32 -8.90
N ASP A 225 -8.53 -27.63 -8.99
CA ASP A 225 -7.18 -28.20 -8.98
C ASP A 225 -6.25 -27.72 -10.11
N ARG A 226 -5.00 -28.21 -10.15
CA ARG A 226 -4.03 -27.82 -11.19
C ARG A 226 -4.49 -28.15 -12.62
N LYS A 227 -5.50 -29.01 -12.79
CA LYS A 227 -6.03 -29.44 -14.08
C LYS A 227 -7.12 -28.46 -14.53
N ILE A 228 -6.71 -27.56 -15.41
CA ILE A 228 -7.51 -26.48 -16.01
C ILE A 228 -8.86 -26.95 -16.59
N ASN A 229 -8.94 -28.19 -17.07
CA ASN A 229 -10.11 -28.70 -17.81
C ASN A 229 -11.37 -28.89 -16.96
N LYS A 230 -11.25 -29.07 -15.64
CA LYS A 230 -12.41 -29.21 -14.74
C LYS A 230 -12.70 -27.95 -13.96
N ASN A 231 -11.85 -26.93 -14.08
CA ASN A 231 -12.00 -25.71 -13.32
C ASN A 231 -13.06 -24.80 -13.96
N PRO A 232 -13.69 -23.91 -13.18
CA PRO A 232 -14.60 -22.93 -13.73
C PRO A 232 -13.91 -22.08 -14.80
N GLN A 233 -14.57 -21.90 -15.94
CA GLN A 233 -14.06 -21.16 -17.08
C GLN A 233 -14.99 -19.99 -17.41
N TYR A 234 -14.38 -18.85 -17.75
CA TYR A 234 -15.07 -17.64 -18.16
C TYR A 234 -14.66 -17.27 -19.57
N CYS A 235 -15.64 -16.97 -20.43
CA CYS A 235 -15.38 -16.49 -21.78
C CYS A 235 -15.55 -14.96 -21.80
N VAL A 236 -14.48 -14.26 -22.13
CA VAL A 236 -14.44 -12.81 -22.28
C VAL A 236 -14.36 -12.49 -23.78
N THR A 237 -15.43 -11.91 -24.31
CA THR A 237 -15.48 -11.49 -25.72
C THR A 237 -15.20 -10.00 -25.81
N THR A 238 -14.16 -9.64 -26.55
CA THR A 238 -13.76 -8.23 -26.76
C THR A 238 -13.78 -7.92 -28.25
N PRO A 239 -14.37 -6.80 -28.70
CA PRO A 239 -14.45 -6.45 -30.12
C PRO A 239 -13.09 -6.02 -30.69
N GLU A 240 -12.20 -5.51 -29.85
CA GLU A 240 -10.84 -5.11 -30.20
C GLU A 240 -9.84 -5.65 -29.17
N ASN A 241 -8.55 -5.38 -29.35
CA ASN A 241 -7.56 -5.71 -28.34
C ASN A 241 -7.68 -4.72 -27.18
N VAL A 242 -7.92 -5.23 -25.96
CA VAL A 242 -8.20 -4.39 -24.80
C VAL A 242 -7.25 -4.76 -23.66
N SER A 243 -6.60 -3.74 -23.09
CA SER A 243 -5.81 -3.89 -21.86
C SER A 243 -6.73 -4.17 -20.67
N ALA A 244 -6.30 -5.10 -19.83
CA ALA A 244 -7.07 -5.60 -18.70
C ALA A 244 -6.21 -5.79 -17.46
N VAL A 245 -6.85 -5.60 -16.31
CA VAL A 245 -6.36 -6.02 -14.99
C VAL A 245 -7.33 -7.08 -14.49
N ILE A 246 -6.79 -8.23 -14.12
CA ILE A 246 -7.58 -9.36 -13.63
C ILE A 246 -7.21 -9.60 -12.17
N LEU A 247 -8.21 -9.71 -11.32
CA LEU A 247 -8.04 -10.06 -9.92
C LEU A 247 -8.95 -11.25 -9.61
N LEU A 248 -8.35 -12.32 -9.10
CA LEU A 248 -9.07 -13.45 -8.51
C LEU A 248 -8.87 -13.41 -7.00
N GLU A 249 -9.96 -13.53 -6.24
CA GLU A 249 -9.95 -13.51 -4.79
C GLU A 249 -10.66 -14.74 -4.23
N SER A 250 -10.10 -15.33 -3.18
CA SER A 250 -10.74 -16.41 -2.42
C SER A 250 -11.34 -15.90 -1.11
N HIS A 251 -12.53 -16.39 -0.76
CA HIS A 251 -13.18 -16.13 0.53
C HIS A 251 -12.48 -16.81 1.71
N MET A 252 -11.68 -17.84 1.45
CA MET A 252 -10.95 -18.62 2.46
C MET A 252 -9.45 -18.54 2.22
N ALA A 253 -8.68 -18.82 3.25
CA ALA A 253 -7.23 -18.84 3.13
C ALA A 253 -6.78 -20.04 2.27
N ARG A 254 -6.40 -19.79 1.01
CA ARG A 254 -5.93 -20.82 0.06
C ARG A 254 -5.12 -20.21 -1.07
N GLN A 255 -4.34 -21.02 -1.77
CA GLN A 255 -3.58 -20.56 -2.92
C GLN A 255 -4.44 -20.61 -4.19
N VAL A 256 -4.53 -19.50 -4.92
CA VAL A 256 -5.35 -19.35 -6.12
C VAL A 256 -4.54 -18.84 -7.29
N ALA A 257 -4.99 -19.14 -8.50
CA ALA A 257 -4.40 -18.67 -9.75
C ALA A 257 -5.50 -18.39 -10.78
N VAL A 258 -5.32 -17.37 -11.61
CA VAL A 258 -6.11 -17.21 -12.84
C VAL A 258 -5.19 -17.46 -14.04
N ALA A 259 -5.72 -18.05 -15.10
CA ALA A 259 -4.94 -18.35 -16.29
C ALA A 259 -5.71 -17.92 -17.54
N LEU A 260 -5.03 -17.19 -18.42
CA LEU A 260 -5.51 -16.93 -19.77
C LEU A 260 -5.12 -18.11 -20.66
N VAL A 261 -6.11 -18.85 -21.13
CA VAL A 261 -5.93 -20.12 -21.82
C VAL A 261 -6.36 -19.97 -23.28
N SER A 262 -5.49 -20.34 -24.22
CA SER A 262 -5.93 -20.59 -25.60
C SER A 262 -6.78 -21.87 -25.62
N THR A 263 -7.69 -22.00 -26.57
CA THR A 263 -8.67 -23.11 -26.70
C THR A 263 -8.10 -24.53 -26.68
N HIS A 264 -6.77 -24.71 -26.58
CA HIS A 264 -6.07 -25.99 -26.60
C HIS A 264 -5.07 -26.20 -25.45
N CYS A 265 -4.98 -25.32 -24.44
CA CYS A 265 -4.03 -25.54 -23.34
C CYS A 265 -4.60 -26.52 -22.30
N THR A 266 -4.02 -27.72 -22.24
CA THR A 266 -4.29 -28.74 -21.22
C THR A 266 -3.16 -28.87 -20.21
N GLN A 267 -2.11 -28.05 -20.33
CA GLN A 267 -0.97 -28.09 -19.43
C GLN A 267 -1.38 -27.62 -18.03
N PRO A 268 -0.94 -28.32 -16.97
CA PRO A 268 -1.21 -27.88 -15.61
C PRO A 268 -0.49 -26.56 -15.32
N LEU A 269 -1.10 -25.74 -14.46
CA LEU A 269 -0.48 -24.52 -13.98
C LEU A 269 0.75 -24.85 -13.13
N GLY A 270 1.85 -24.15 -13.37
CA GLY A 270 3.07 -24.25 -12.55
C GLY A 270 2.86 -23.66 -11.15
N ASP A 271 3.66 -24.11 -10.19
CA ASP A 271 3.54 -23.73 -8.78
C ASP A 271 3.67 -22.21 -8.58
N ASP A 272 4.49 -21.53 -9.39
CA ASP A 272 4.71 -20.08 -9.33
C ASP A 272 3.48 -19.25 -9.77
N ALA A 273 2.50 -19.87 -10.43
CA ALA A 273 1.27 -19.20 -10.84
C ALA A 273 0.31 -18.94 -9.67
N PHE A 274 0.47 -19.69 -8.58
CA PHE A 274 -0.44 -19.65 -7.44
C PHE A 274 0.02 -18.67 -6.37
N THR A 275 -0.93 -17.92 -5.84
CA THR A 275 -0.69 -16.90 -4.83
C THR A 275 -1.69 -17.04 -3.69
N GLN A 276 -1.24 -16.76 -2.48
CA GLN A 276 -2.06 -16.91 -1.28
C GLN A 276 -3.22 -15.91 -1.28
N ASN A 277 -4.44 -16.42 -1.18
CA ASN A 277 -5.74 -15.76 -1.04
C ASN A 277 -6.22 -14.93 -2.24
N TYR A 278 -5.33 -14.39 -3.05
CA TYR A 278 -5.66 -13.62 -4.24
C TYR A 278 -4.59 -13.80 -5.31
N ASN A 279 -4.95 -13.63 -6.58
CA ASN A 279 -4.05 -13.56 -7.72
C ASN A 279 -4.38 -12.31 -8.53
N VAL A 280 -3.39 -11.43 -8.74
CA VAL A 280 -3.55 -10.22 -9.55
C VAL A 280 -2.65 -10.32 -10.78
N GLN A 281 -3.23 -10.13 -11.95
CA GLN A 281 -2.52 -10.06 -13.22
C GLN A 281 -2.69 -8.66 -13.80
N ILE A 282 -1.55 -8.02 -14.00
CA ILE A 282 -1.43 -6.74 -14.68
C ILE A 282 -0.86 -6.97 -16.09
N ASP A 283 -0.94 -5.96 -16.95
CA ASP A 283 -0.45 -5.99 -18.34
C ASP A 283 -1.07 -7.10 -19.19
N VAL A 284 -2.29 -7.54 -18.84
CA VAL A 284 -3.04 -8.50 -19.65
C VAL A 284 -3.64 -7.77 -20.83
N THR A 285 -3.57 -8.37 -22.02
CA THR A 285 -4.27 -7.88 -23.20
C THR A 285 -5.22 -8.96 -23.69
N PHE A 286 -6.52 -8.71 -23.59
CA PHE A 286 -7.52 -9.54 -24.26
C PHE A 286 -7.43 -9.26 -25.76
N LYS A 287 -7.34 -10.31 -26.56
CA LYS A 287 -7.31 -10.19 -28.02
C LYS A 287 -8.74 -10.02 -28.54
N ALA A 288 -8.89 -9.33 -29.67
CA ALA A 288 -10.18 -9.29 -30.37
C ALA A 288 -10.73 -10.70 -30.59
N GLY A 289 -12.00 -10.92 -30.23
CA GLY A 289 -12.65 -12.23 -30.20
C GLY A 289 -12.78 -12.83 -28.80
N GLU A 290 -12.80 -14.16 -28.74
CA GLU A 290 -12.99 -14.91 -27.48
C GLU A 290 -11.66 -15.15 -26.75
N ASN A 291 -11.63 -14.77 -25.47
CA ASN A 291 -10.55 -15.05 -24.55
C ASN A 291 -11.09 -15.92 -23.42
N ARG A 292 -10.42 -17.03 -23.10
CA ARG A 292 -10.84 -17.92 -22.02
C ARG A 292 -9.99 -17.71 -20.79
N LEU A 293 -10.65 -17.44 -19.67
CA LEU A 293 -10.05 -17.39 -18.35
C LEU A 293 -10.43 -18.63 -17.57
N VAL A 294 -9.47 -19.20 -16.86
CA VAL A 294 -9.69 -20.33 -15.96
C VAL A 294 -9.23 -19.96 -14.58
N VAL A 295 -10.08 -20.20 -13.58
CA VAL A 295 -9.79 -19.92 -12.17
C VAL A 295 -9.45 -21.21 -11.44
N ALA A 296 -8.31 -21.23 -10.77
CA ALA A 296 -7.75 -22.39 -10.11
C ALA A 296 -7.42 -22.10 -8.64
N SER A 297 -7.32 -23.16 -7.87
CA SER A 297 -7.04 -23.30 -6.45
C SER A 297 -6.13 -24.51 -6.24
N LEU A 298 -5.07 -24.36 -5.44
CA LEU A 298 -4.16 -25.48 -5.19
C LEU A 298 -4.77 -26.53 -4.24
N SER A 299 -5.80 -26.17 -3.48
CA SER A 299 -6.60 -27.08 -2.65
C SER A 299 -7.81 -27.60 -3.44
N SER A 300 -8.12 -28.89 -3.29
CA SER A 300 -9.31 -29.55 -3.86
C SER A 300 -10.61 -29.27 -3.08
N ASP A 301 -10.55 -28.44 -2.04
CA ASP A 301 -11.67 -28.14 -1.17
C ASP A 301 -12.62 -27.14 -1.83
N GLU A 302 -13.91 -27.33 -1.60
CA GLU A 302 -14.95 -26.40 -2.04
C GLU A 302 -14.70 -25.00 -1.46
N GLY A 303 -15.10 -23.98 -2.20
CA GLY A 303 -14.92 -22.61 -1.72
C GLY A 303 -15.33 -21.54 -2.71
N LYS A 304 -15.77 -20.42 -2.15
CA LYS A 304 -16.24 -19.28 -2.91
C LYS A 304 -15.08 -18.38 -3.33
N TYR A 305 -15.22 -17.79 -4.50
CA TYR A 305 -14.29 -16.81 -5.04
C TYR A 305 -15.03 -15.69 -5.76
N ARG A 306 -14.30 -14.60 -5.97
CA ARG A 306 -14.71 -13.50 -6.84
C ARG A 306 -13.65 -13.26 -7.89
N LEU A 307 -14.08 -13.26 -9.15
CA LEU A 307 -13.27 -12.86 -10.30
C LEU A 307 -13.66 -11.43 -10.69
N SER A 308 -12.70 -10.53 -10.61
CA SER A 308 -12.84 -9.12 -10.98
C SER A 308 -12.04 -8.86 -12.25
N ILE A 309 -12.72 -8.33 -13.28
CA ILE A 309 -12.12 -8.01 -14.57
C ILE A 309 -12.30 -6.52 -14.81
N HIS A 310 -11.19 -5.82 -14.95
CA HIS A 310 -11.16 -4.39 -15.23
C HIS A 310 -10.57 -4.18 -16.61
N THR A 311 -11.28 -3.48 -17.50
CA THR A 311 -10.84 -3.24 -18.87
C THR A 311 -10.89 -1.76 -19.21
N ALA A 312 -9.99 -1.33 -20.09
CA ALA A 312 -10.10 -0.03 -20.73
C ALA A 312 -11.44 0.08 -21.49
N PRO A 313 -12.05 1.27 -21.58
CA PRO A 313 -13.26 1.46 -22.35
C PRO A 313 -12.99 1.16 -23.84
N VAL A 314 -13.89 0.40 -24.44
CA VAL A 314 -13.82 0.06 -25.86
C VAL A 314 -14.20 1.28 -26.69
N SER A 315 -13.49 1.49 -27.79
CA SER A 315 -13.77 2.56 -28.75
C SER A 315 -15.25 2.57 -29.17
N GLY A 316 -15.95 3.67 -28.88
CA GLY A 316 -17.37 3.86 -29.21
C GLY A 316 -18.39 3.52 -28.12
N THR A 317 -17.97 3.15 -26.91
CA THR A 317 -18.87 2.97 -25.75
C THR A 317 -18.94 4.28 -24.96
N PRO A 318 -20.13 4.90 -24.76
CA PRO A 318 -20.22 6.12 -23.96
C PRO A 318 -19.93 5.82 -22.49
N VAL A 319 -19.09 6.65 -21.88
CA VAL A 319 -18.76 6.67 -20.44
C VAL A 319 -19.92 7.25 -19.65
#